data_AF-A0A357D005-F1
#
_entry.id   AF-A0A357D005-F1
#
_cell.length_a   1.000
_cell.length_b   1.000
_cell.length_c   1.000
_cell.angle_alpha   90.00
_cell.angle_beta   90.00
_cell.angle_gamma   90.00
#
_symmetry.space_group_name_H-M   'P 1'
#
loop_
_entity.id
_entity.type
_entity.pdbx_description
1 polymer ?
#
loop_
_entity_poly.entity_id
_entity_poly.type
_entity_poly.pdbx_seq_one_letter_code
_entity_poly.pdbx_strand_id
1 'polypeptide(L)'
;MRTFHSGGVAGGDITQGLPRVEEIFEARKPKRTAVLSDFNGTVRIEEAKKLKQIIVTDDDTGEERSTSVPILTKVIVEDGAHVEKCQKLTDGTESPADILRISGLDEVYE
;
A
#
# COMPACT_ATOMS: atom_id res chain seq x y z
N MET A 1 3.64 57.06 -13.53
CA MET A 1 3.55 56.08 -12.43
C MET A 1 2.13 56.09 -11.88
N ARG A 2 1.33 55.04 -12.13
CA ARG A 2 0.13 54.59 -11.40
C ARG A 2 -0.46 53.37 -12.14
N THR A 3 -0.64 52.27 -11.41
CA THR A 3 -0.91 50.92 -11.87
C THR A 3 -2.40 50.65 -12.11
N PHE A 4 -2.71 49.80 -13.09
CA PHE A 4 -4.04 49.25 -13.37
C PHE A 4 -4.40 48.15 -12.35
N HIS A 5 -5.66 48.13 -11.92
CA HIS A 5 -6.28 46.92 -11.39
C HIS A 5 -7.69 46.82 -12.00
N SER A 6 -7.84 46.00 -13.03
CA SER A 6 -9.13 45.46 -13.49
C SER A 6 -9.83 44.81 -12.29
N GLY A 7 -11.09 45.06 -12.00
CA GLY A 7 -12.22 44.95 -12.92
C GLY A 7 -13.07 43.81 -12.36
N GLY A 8 -14.18 44.16 -11.69
CA GLY A 8 -15.06 43.17 -11.09
C GLY A 8 -15.76 42.30 -12.14
N VAL A 9 -15.97 41.03 -11.81
CA VAL A 9 -17.02 40.21 -12.42
C VAL A 9 -17.59 39.32 -11.33
N ALA A 10 -18.86 39.54 -11.01
CA ALA A 10 -19.70 38.62 -10.28
C ALA A 10 -19.95 37.38 -11.16
N GLY A 11 -19.63 36.20 -10.65
CA GLY A 11 -19.93 34.93 -11.32
C GLY A 11 -19.34 33.80 -10.48
N GLY A 12 -20.20 32.94 -9.94
CA GLY A 12 -19.80 31.77 -9.16
C GLY A 12 -18.81 30.94 -9.94
N ASP A 13 -17.55 31.00 -9.52
CA ASP A 13 -16.44 30.33 -10.16
C ASP A 13 -16.45 28.85 -9.77
N ILE A 14 -17.07 28.05 -10.62
CA ILE A 14 -17.16 26.58 -10.60
C ILE A 14 -15.78 25.88 -10.67
N THR A 15 -14.67 26.61 -10.76
CA THR A 15 -13.32 26.03 -10.81
C THR A 15 -12.71 25.72 -9.43
N GLN A 16 -13.37 26.11 -8.33
CA GLN A 16 -12.92 25.79 -6.96
C GLN A 16 -13.12 24.31 -6.58
N GLY A 17 -13.68 23.49 -7.47
CA GLY A 17 -13.92 22.06 -7.23
C GLY A 17 -12.72 21.14 -7.47
N LEU A 18 -11.65 21.62 -8.11
CA LEU A 18 -10.50 20.77 -8.48
C LEU A 18 -9.38 20.54 -7.43
N PRO A 19 -9.45 20.94 -6.15
CA PRO A 19 -8.44 20.48 -5.18
C PRO A 19 -8.50 18.97 -4.94
N ARG A 20 -9.68 18.35 -5.12
CA ARG A 20 -9.93 16.94 -4.82
C ARG A 20 -9.37 15.98 -5.88
N VAL A 21 -9.15 16.47 -7.11
CA VAL A 21 -8.65 15.65 -8.23
C VAL A 21 -7.12 15.60 -8.24
N GLU A 22 -6.44 16.65 -7.76
CA GLU A 22 -4.98 16.64 -7.57
C GLU A 22 -4.54 15.67 -6.47
N GLU A 23 -5.33 15.52 -5.38
CA GLU A 23 -5.05 14.53 -4.32
C GLU A 23 -5.13 13.08 -4.84
N ILE A 24 -5.99 12.80 -5.83
CA ILE A 24 -6.11 11.46 -6.44
C ILE A 24 -4.99 11.22 -7.47
N PHE A 25 -4.42 12.27 -8.08
CA PHE A 25 -3.38 12.18 -9.10
C PHE A 25 -1.95 12.30 -8.57
N GLU A 26 -1.73 12.86 -7.38
CA GLU A 26 -0.43 12.81 -6.70
C GLU A 26 -0.26 11.42 -6.08
N ALA A 27 -0.08 10.41 -6.94
CA ALA A 27 0.38 9.07 -6.62
C ALA A 27 1.80 9.11 -6.03
N ARG A 28 1.98 9.85 -4.92
CA ARG A 28 3.17 9.75 -4.10
C ARG A 28 3.14 8.35 -3.54
N LYS A 29 4.05 7.51 -4.05
CA LYS A 29 4.37 6.24 -3.44
C LYS A 29 4.46 6.47 -1.94
N PRO A 30 3.62 5.81 -1.14
CA PRO A 30 3.69 5.96 0.28
C PRO A 30 5.13 5.70 0.73
N LYS A 31 5.65 6.53 1.63
CA LYS A 31 7.06 6.40 2.06
C LYS A 31 7.36 5.03 2.66
N ARG A 32 6.33 4.28 3.09
CA ARG A 32 6.38 2.90 3.58
C ARG A 32 5.17 2.12 3.10
N THR A 33 5.35 1.35 2.03
CA THR A 33 4.36 0.35 1.59
C THR A 33 4.38 -0.85 2.52
N ALA A 34 3.21 -1.32 2.93
CA ALA A 34 3.06 -2.57 3.68
C ALA A 34 3.31 -3.77 2.75
N VAL A 35 4.03 -4.77 3.25
CA VAL A 35 4.11 -6.06 2.59
C VAL A 35 2.80 -6.81 2.81
N LEU A 36 2.22 -7.33 1.73
CA LEU A 36 1.00 -8.11 1.73
C LEU A 36 1.31 -9.59 1.51
N SER A 37 0.48 -10.48 2.06
CA SER A 37 0.55 -11.91 1.77
C SER A 37 0.08 -12.20 0.35
N ASP A 38 0.83 -13.01 -0.41
CA ASP A 38 0.44 -13.39 -1.78
C ASP A 38 -0.61 -14.51 -1.81
N PHE A 39 -0.73 -15.29 -0.73
CA PHE A 39 -1.64 -16.43 -0.60
C PHE A 39 -2.06 -16.65 0.86
N ASN A 40 -3.08 -17.50 1.05
CA ASN A 40 -3.51 -17.96 2.37
C ASN A 40 -2.49 -18.97 2.89
N GLY A 41 -2.09 -18.86 4.16
CA GLY A 41 -1.06 -19.75 4.64
C GLY A 41 -0.51 -19.43 6.01
N THR A 42 0.54 -20.16 6.39
CA THR A 42 1.22 -19.99 7.68
C THR A 42 2.48 -19.15 7.52
N VAL A 43 2.67 -18.17 8.41
CA VAL A 43 3.85 -17.28 8.41
C VAL A 43 4.98 -17.89 9.24
N ARG A 44 6.20 -17.82 8.73
CA ARG A 44 7.45 -18.02 9.47
C ARG A 44 8.32 -16.77 9.38
N ILE A 45 8.84 -16.29 10.50
CA ILE A 45 9.69 -15.10 10.56
C ILE A 45 11.10 -15.49 10.97
N GLU A 46 12.07 -15.26 10.09
CA GLU A 46 13.48 -15.50 10.34
C GLU A 46 14.24 -14.18 10.41
N GLU A 47 15.06 -13.97 11.44
CA GLU A 47 15.88 -12.77 11.56
C GLU A 47 17.31 -13.05 11.11
N ALA A 48 17.78 -12.31 10.09
CA ALA A 48 19.09 -12.48 9.49
C ALA A 48 19.88 -11.17 9.46
N LYS A 49 20.78 -10.99 10.42
CA LYS A 49 21.69 -9.83 10.56
C LYS A 49 20.96 -8.47 10.60
N LYS A 50 20.68 -7.90 9.43
CA LYS A 50 20.07 -6.57 9.25
C LYS A 50 18.68 -6.64 8.59
N LEU A 51 18.22 -7.84 8.25
CA LEU A 51 16.97 -8.11 7.57
C LEU A 51 16.12 -9.07 8.40
N LYS A 52 14.81 -8.93 8.30
CA LYS A 52 13.83 -9.96 8.68
C LYS A 52 13.30 -10.59 7.40
N GLN A 53 13.30 -11.89 7.34
CA GLN A 53 12.74 -12.67 6.25
C GLN A 53 11.39 -13.20 6.71
N ILE A 54 10.33 -12.77 6.03
CA ILE A 54 8.97 -13.23 6.26
C ILE A 54 8.68 -14.27 5.18
N ILE A 55 8.47 -15.51 5.60
CA ILE A 55 8.19 -16.64 4.74
C ILE A 55 6.71 -16.97 4.94
N VAL A 56 5.94 -17.05 3.87
CA VAL A 56 4.56 -17.56 3.93
C VAL A 56 4.55 -18.90 3.20
N THR A 57 3.95 -19.92 3.81
CA THR A 57 3.75 -21.24 3.21
C THR A 57 2.27 -21.41 2.88
N ASP A 58 1.95 -21.66 1.61
CA ASP A 58 0.59 -21.84 1.10
C ASP A 58 -0.02 -23.14 1.63
N ASP A 59 -1.25 -23.08 2.15
CA ASP A 59 -1.90 -24.25 2.74
C ASP A 59 -2.44 -25.26 1.70
N ASP A 60 -2.74 -24.80 0.48
CA ASP A 60 -3.30 -25.62 -0.60
C ASP A 60 -2.20 -26.24 -1.48
N THR A 61 -1.17 -25.46 -1.82
CA THR A 61 -0.11 -25.86 -2.75
C THR A 61 1.18 -26.27 -2.04
N GLY A 62 1.39 -25.83 -0.80
CA GLY A 62 2.66 -25.97 -0.09
C GLY A 62 3.78 -25.08 -0.64
N GLU A 63 3.47 -24.15 -1.54
CA GLU A 63 4.46 -23.21 -2.06
C GLU A 63 4.90 -22.21 -0.98
N GLU A 64 6.21 -21.97 -0.89
CA GLU A 64 6.76 -20.98 0.03
C GLU A 64 7.17 -19.72 -0.71
N ARG A 65 6.84 -18.57 -0.14
CA ARG A 65 7.30 -17.27 -0.63
C ARG A 65 7.98 -16.50 0.46
N SER A 66 9.23 -16.11 0.20
CA SER A 66 10.05 -15.33 1.12
C SER A 66 10.10 -13.86 0.70
N THR A 67 9.87 -12.97 1.67
CA THR A 67 10.01 -11.52 1.51
C THR A 67 10.95 -10.97 2.58
N SER A 68 12.02 -10.31 2.13
CA SER A 68 13.00 -9.70 3.03
C SER A 68 12.68 -8.23 3.28
N VAL A 69 12.52 -7.87 4.54
CA VAL A 69 12.30 -6.49 5.00
C VAL A 69 13.44 -6.03 5.91
N PRO A 70 13.74 -4.72 5.99
CA PRO A 70 14.68 -4.20 6.97
C PRO A 70 14.29 -4.59 8.41
N ILE A 71 15.27 -4.83 9.27
CA ILE A 71 15.01 -5.26 10.66
C ILE A 71 14.22 -4.23 11.50
N LEU A 72 14.27 -2.96 11.11
CA LEU A 72 13.52 -1.87 11.73
C LEU A 72 12.05 -1.81 11.28
N THR A 73 11.68 -2.59 10.26
CA THR A 73 10.30 -2.69 9.80
C THR A 73 9.47 -3.40 10.87
N LYS A 74 8.36 -2.77 11.27
CA LYS A 74 7.41 -3.34 12.22
C LYS A 74 6.58 -4.41 11.50
N VAL A 75 6.81 -5.66 11.86
CA VAL A 75 5.95 -6.79 11.46
C VAL A 75 4.74 -6.80 12.39
N ILE A 76 3.53 -6.95 11.82
CA ILE A 76 2.26 -6.90 12.58
C ILE A 76 1.64 -8.28 12.78
N VAL A 77 2.21 -9.31 12.16
CA VAL A 77 1.84 -10.71 12.31
C VAL A 77 2.84 -11.44 13.21
N GLU A 78 2.40 -12.51 13.86
CA GLU A 78 3.23 -13.35 14.71
C GLU A 78 3.81 -14.54 13.93
N ASP A 79 4.93 -15.07 14.42
CA ASP A 79 5.52 -16.31 13.87
C ASP A 79 4.57 -17.49 14.14
N GLY A 80 4.26 -18.26 13.10
CA GLY A 80 3.28 -19.35 13.14
C GLY A 80 1.82 -18.91 12.99
N ALA A 81 1.54 -17.61 12.80
CA ALA A 81 0.18 -17.15 12.55
C ALA A 81 -0.29 -17.57 11.15
N HIS A 82 -1.57 -17.91 11.05
CA HIS A 82 -2.24 -18.08 9.76
C HIS A 82 -2.66 -16.70 9.22
N VAL A 83 -2.41 -16.45 7.95
CA VAL A 83 -2.72 -15.21 7.25
C VAL A 83 -3.51 -15.49 5.98
N GLU A 84 -4.39 -14.55 5.64
CA GLU A 84 -5.16 -14.58 4.40
C GLU A 84 -4.41 -13.88 3.26
N LYS A 85 -4.78 -14.21 2.03
CA LYS A 85 -4.34 -13.51 0.83
C LYS A 85 -4.65 -12.02 0.93
N CYS A 86 -3.71 -11.18 0.48
CA CYS A 86 -3.75 -9.72 0.62
C CYS A 86 -3.72 -9.17 2.07
N GLN A 87 -3.59 -10.01 3.09
CA GLN A 87 -3.42 -9.53 4.46
C GLN A 87 -2.07 -8.82 4.64
N LYS A 88 -2.08 -7.69 5.36
CA LYS A 88 -0.86 -6.97 5.74
C LYS A 88 0.02 -7.80 6.69
N LEU A 89 1.28 -7.96 6.31
CA LEU A 89 2.32 -8.60 7.13
C LEU A 89 3.14 -7.56 7.92
N THR A 90 3.28 -6.35 7.38
CA THR A 90 4.04 -5.26 8.00
C THR A 90 3.21 -3.99 8.15
N ASP A 91 3.62 -3.14 9.08
CA ASP A 91 3.10 -1.77 9.22
C ASP A 91 3.41 -0.94 7.97
N GLY A 92 2.45 -0.15 7.53
CA GLY A 92 2.54 0.65 6.32
C GLY A 92 1.20 0.79 5.63
N THR A 93 1.19 1.53 4.54
CA THR A 93 0.01 1.69 3.69
C THR A 93 0.00 0.63 2.60
N GLU A 94 -1.17 0.14 2.25
CA GLU A 94 -1.34 -0.83 1.19
C GLU A 94 -1.15 -0.13 -0.15
N SER A 95 -0.37 -0.76 -1.04
CA SER A 95 -0.15 -0.24 -2.39
C SER A 95 -1.23 -0.82 -3.30
N PRO A 96 -2.03 0.02 -3.98
CA PRO A 96 -3.03 -0.46 -4.93
C PRO A 96 -2.43 -1.38 -6.00
N ALA A 97 -1.18 -1.13 -6.41
CA ALA A 97 -0.47 -1.96 -7.38
C ALA A 97 -0.15 -3.36 -6.82
N ASP A 98 0.12 -3.50 -5.53
CA ASP A 98 0.39 -4.79 -4.89
C ASP A 98 -0.89 -5.57 -4.68
N ILE A 99 -1.97 -4.91 -4.25
CA ILE A 99 -3.31 -5.51 -4.17
C ILE A 99 -3.72 -6.05 -5.55
N LEU A 100 -3.62 -5.22 -6.58
CA LEU A 100 -3.90 -5.59 -7.97
C LEU A 100 -3.09 -6.81 -8.44
N ARG A 101 -1.80 -6.85 -8.11
CA ARG A 101 -0.90 -7.93 -8.49
C ARG A 101 -1.28 -9.25 -7.79
N ILE A 102 -1.71 -9.18 -6.54
CA ILE A 102 -1.98 -10.35 -5.70
C ILE A 102 -3.37 -10.88 -5.95
N SER A 103 -4.39 -10.04 -5.83
CA SER A 103 -5.79 -10.44 -5.98
C SER A 103 -6.24 -10.59 -7.43
N GLY A 104 -5.49 -10.02 -8.37
CA GLY A 104 -5.92 -9.93 -9.75
C GLY A 104 -6.93 -8.79 -9.94
N LEU A 105 -7.48 -8.67 -11.15
CA LEU A 105 -8.37 -7.56 -11.54
C LEU A 105 -9.74 -7.58 -10.83
N ASP A 106 -10.05 -8.63 -10.08
CA ASP A 106 -11.39 -8.88 -9.51
C ASP A 106 -11.67 -8.13 -8.18
N GLU A 107 -10.66 -7.59 -7.49
CA GLU A 107 -10.84 -6.97 -6.15
C GLU A 107 -10.75 -5.44 -6.13
N VAL A 108 -10.63 -4.79 -7.29
CA VAL A 108 -10.34 -3.35 -7.41
C VAL A 108 -11.61 -2.47 -7.31
N TYR A 109 -12.78 -3.07 -7.08
CA TYR A 109 -14.08 -2.41 -7.22
C TYR A 109 -15.01 -2.54 -6.00
N GLU A 110 -14.48 -2.79 -4.80
CA GLU A 110 -15.23 -2.63 -3.54
C GLU A 110 -14.62 -1.55 -2.63
#